data_AF-A0A419GMG1-F1
#
_entry.id   AF-A0A419GMG1-F1
#
_cell.length_a   1.000
_cell.length_b   1.000
_cell.length_c   1.000
_cell.angle_alpha   90.00
_cell.angle_beta   90.00
_cell.angle_gamma   90.00
#
_symmetry.space_group_name_H-M   'P 1'
#
loop_
_entity.id
_entity.type
_entity.pdbx_description
1 polymer ?
#
loop_
_entity_poly.entity_id
_entity_poly.type
_entity_poly.pdbx_seq_one_letter_code
_entity_poly.pdbx_strand_id
1 'polypeptide(L)'
;MSEPEEQQPEHPDLEIVNKEYGLPYSKGLMAQSIMATGLAPERAYRVAREIEQHLIDSGESSISLQRMRDIAQEVLGEEEGHSFTERYRRWMLLGELEKPIIILIGGATGVGKSTLATEVAHRLGITRLSSTDAVREVMRAFFSPQLMPAIHYSSFEVGQVVKAVRTRRSDPDIAGFVDQVEKVSVGINAIIERAVQEGTRMIVEGAHLVPGFLDDRSWERAIVIQFVIVVENEDNHRGHFYVRDQETDGFRALKKYVDHLPQIRRVQEFLKGEAQHVGVPIIDNQSIDDAVKTVMGVVLDRVSEYEKSSGLESGVS
;
A
#
# COMPACT_ATOMS: atom_id res chain seq x y z
N MET A 1 52.22 3.59 -22.01
CA MET A 1 51.71 4.97 -21.88
C MET A 1 50.21 4.85 -21.92
N SER A 2 49.60 4.79 -20.75
CA SER A 2 48.16 4.67 -20.58
C SER A 2 47.62 6.07 -20.32
N GLU A 3 46.61 6.47 -21.08
CA GLU A 3 45.90 7.75 -20.89
C GLU A 3 45.31 7.82 -19.47
N PRO A 4 45.30 9.00 -18.82
CA PRO A 4 44.63 9.14 -17.54
C PRO A 4 43.11 9.18 -17.77
N GLU A 5 42.39 8.29 -17.08
CA GLU A 5 40.94 8.37 -16.91
C GLU A 5 40.55 9.75 -16.37
N GLU A 6 39.71 10.47 -17.11
CA GLU A 6 39.01 11.66 -16.62
C GLU A 6 38.16 11.28 -15.40
N GLN A 7 38.61 11.71 -14.23
CA GLN A 7 37.83 11.65 -12.99
C GLN A 7 36.61 12.56 -13.14
N GLN A 8 35.41 11.98 -13.05
CA GLN A 8 34.17 12.73 -12.85
C GLN A 8 34.28 13.54 -11.54
N PRO A 9 33.89 14.82 -11.52
CA PRO A 9 34.01 15.63 -10.32
C PRO A 9 33.07 15.12 -9.22
N GLU A 10 33.63 14.84 -8.04
CA GLU A 10 32.87 14.67 -6.79
C GLU A 10 32.06 15.95 -6.54
N HIS A 11 30.74 15.85 -6.62
CA HIS A 11 29.84 16.96 -6.30
C HIS A 11 29.74 17.14 -4.77
N PRO A 12 29.74 18.39 -4.27
CA PRO A 12 29.64 18.69 -2.84
C PRO A 12 28.33 18.18 -2.26
N ASP A 13 28.33 17.82 -0.97
CA ASP A 13 27.21 17.28 -0.21
C ASP A 13 25.95 18.18 -0.29
N LEU A 14 25.15 17.99 -1.34
CA LEU A 14 23.81 18.57 -1.48
C LEU A 14 22.93 17.96 -0.40
N GLU A 15 22.10 18.70 0.34
CA GLU A 15 21.23 18.17 1.40
C GLU A 15 19.74 18.33 1.04
N ILE A 16 18.89 17.36 1.43
CA ILE A 16 17.43 17.54 1.31
C ILE A 16 16.94 18.34 2.51
N VAL A 17 16.06 19.32 2.28
CA VAL A 17 15.40 20.15 3.29
C VAL A 17 14.64 19.28 4.28
N ASN A 18 15.33 18.88 5.35
CA ASN A 18 14.78 18.82 6.68
C ASN A 18 15.89 19.22 7.66
N LYS A 19 15.68 20.34 8.37
CA LYS A 19 16.69 21.07 9.15
C LYS A 19 17.34 20.26 10.30
N GLU A 20 16.89 19.04 10.56
CA GLU A 20 17.38 18.23 11.67
C GLU A 20 18.43 17.16 11.30
N TYR A 21 18.58 16.75 10.02
CA TYR A 21 19.41 15.57 9.73
C TYR A 21 20.38 15.62 8.53
N GLY A 22 20.49 16.72 7.77
CA GLY A 22 21.60 16.94 6.82
C GLY A 22 21.95 15.72 5.94
N LEU A 23 20.94 15.06 5.36
CA LEU A 23 21.15 13.88 4.53
C LEU A 23 21.46 14.28 3.08
N PRO A 24 22.41 13.61 2.41
CA PRO A 24 22.79 13.95 1.05
C PRO A 24 21.61 13.79 0.08
N TYR A 25 21.50 14.70 -0.88
CA TYR A 25 20.49 14.72 -1.92
C TYR A 25 20.66 13.48 -2.77
N SER A 26 19.64 12.63 -2.73
CA SER A 26 19.54 11.48 -3.60
C SER A 26 18.45 11.76 -4.61
N LYS A 27 18.82 11.83 -5.89
CA LYS A 27 17.87 11.85 -7.01
C LYS A 27 16.84 10.72 -6.91
N GLY A 28 17.25 9.54 -6.42
CA GLY A 28 16.36 8.41 -6.20
C GLY A 28 15.31 8.67 -5.12
N LEU A 29 15.74 9.17 -3.96
CA LEU A 29 14.83 9.52 -2.86
C LEU A 29 13.91 10.70 -3.25
N MET A 30 14.44 11.69 -3.96
CA MET A 30 13.63 12.81 -4.46
C MET A 30 12.60 12.31 -5.47
N ALA A 31 12.99 11.47 -6.44
CA ALA A 31 12.05 10.87 -7.38
C ALA A 31 10.98 10.03 -6.66
N GLN A 32 11.33 9.27 -5.61
CA GLN A 32 10.36 8.54 -4.80
C GLN A 32 9.37 9.47 -4.09
N SER A 33 9.87 10.55 -3.48
CA SER A 33 9.06 11.58 -2.82
C SER A 33 8.07 12.24 -3.81
N ILE A 34 8.54 12.48 -5.03
CA ILE A 34 7.74 13.04 -6.13
C ILE A 34 6.73 12.01 -6.66
N MET A 35 7.09 10.74 -6.80
CA MET A 35 6.16 9.67 -7.20
C MET A 35 5.03 9.50 -6.18
N ALA A 36 5.30 9.74 -4.90
CA ALA A 36 4.29 9.69 -3.85
C ALA A 36 3.21 10.77 -4.00
N THR A 37 3.47 11.84 -4.75
CA THR A 37 2.43 12.81 -5.12
C THR A 37 1.52 12.30 -6.25
N GLY A 38 1.71 11.08 -6.73
CA GLY A 38 0.93 10.47 -7.82
C GLY A 38 1.44 10.83 -9.23
N LEU A 39 2.69 11.28 -9.36
CA LEU A 39 3.35 11.42 -10.66
C LEU A 39 3.89 10.07 -11.15
N ALA A 40 3.80 9.85 -12.46
CA ALA A 40 4.37 8.67 -13.10
C ALA A 40 5.91 8.67 -12.96
N PRO A 41 6.57 7.48 -12.93
CA PRO A 41 8.01 7.39 -12.68
C PRO A 41 8.86 8.27 -13.60
N GLU A 42 8.62 8.23 -14.91
CA GLU A 42 9.40 9.00 -15.89
C GLU A 42 9.37 10.51 -15.58
N ARG A 43 8.19 11.03 -15.25
CA ARG A 43 7.99 12.45 -14.92
C ARG A 43 8.61 12.80 -13.58
N ALA A 44 8.48 11.92 -12.60
CA ALA A 44 9.08 12.13 -11.28
C ALA A 44 10.61 12.20 -11.35
N TYR A 45 11.23 11.29 -12.11
CA TYR A 45 12.68 11.33 -12.36
C TYR A 45 13.11 12.56 -13.14
N ARG A 46 12.27 13.05 -14.07
CA ARG A 46 12.53 14.30 -14.79
C ARG A 46 12.57 15.49 -13.84
N VAL A 47 11.55 15.67 -13.00
CA VAL A 47 11.52 16.75 -11.99
C VAL A 47 12.69 16.63 -11.01
N ALA A 48 12.98 15.42 -10.51
CA ALA A 48 14.12 15.19 -9.61
C ALA A 48 15.47 15.55 -10.25
N ARG A 49 15.63 15.32 -11.56
CA ARG A 49 16.85 15.70 -12.29
C ARG A 49 16.97 17.22 -12.43
N GLU A 50 15.88 17.91 -12.73
CA GLU A 50 15.92 19.38 -12.84
C GLU A 50 16.18 20.05 -11.48
N ILE A 51 15.67 19.48 -10.38
CA ILE A 51 16.01 19.91 -9.01
C ILE A 51 17.50 19.71 -8.73
N GLU A 52 18.05 18.54 -9.08
CA GLU A 52 19.48 18.21 -8.91
C GLU A 52 20.36 19.19 -9.68
N GLN A 53 20.03 19.42 -10.97
CA GLN A 53 20.78 20.36 -11.81
C GLN A 53 20.75 21.77 -11.23
N HIS A 54 19.60 22.21 -10.73
CA HIS A 54 19.49 23.53 -10.11
C HIS A 54 20.37 23.66 -8.85
N LEU A 55 20.42 22.64 -8.00
CA LEU A 55 21.29 22.62 -6.82
C LEU A 55 22.77 22.68 -7.22
N ILE A 56 23.17 21.94 -8.26
CA ILE A 56 24.53 21.98 -8.81
C ILE A 56 24.87 23.36 -9.35
N ASP A 57 23.99 23.96 -10.17
CA ASP A 57 24.25 25.23 -10.85
C ASP A 57 24.26 26.42 -9.87
N SER A 58 23.42 26.39 -8.84
CA SER A 58 23.34 27.45 -7.82
C SER A 58 24.41 27.31 -6.73
N GLY A 59 24.98 26.12 -6.53
CA GLY A 59 25.84 25.79 -5.40
C GLY A 59 25.10 25.76 -4.06
N GLU A 60 23.76 25.72 -4.08
CA GLU A 60 22.95 25.62 -2.87
C GLU A 60 22.90 24.17 -2.38
N SER A 61 22.99 23.99 -1.06
CA SER A 61 22.84 22.67 -0.43
C SER A 61 21.39 22.30 -0.16
N SER A 62 20.40 23.11 -0.53
CA SER A 62 18.99 22.84 -0.23
C SER A 62 18.06 23.62 -1.16
N ILE A 63 16.83 23.15 -1.38
CA ILE A 63 15.86 23.82 -2.26
C ILE A 63 14.61 24.25 -1.50
N SER A 64 14.20 25.52 -1.63
CA SER A 64 12.94 25.99 -1.04
C SER A 64 11.71 25.39 -1.73
N LEU A 65 10.59 25.28 -0.99
CA LEU A 65 9.32 24.80 -1.56
C LEU A 65 8.83 25.67 -2.73
N GLN A 66 9.07 26.99 -2.66
CA GLN A 66 8.72 27.91 -3.74
C GLN A 66 9.55 27.61 -4.99
N ARG A 67 10.86 27.40 -4.84
CA ARG A 67 11.71 27.07 -5.99
C ARG A 67 11.38 25.70 -6.58
N MET A 68 11.05 24.74 -5.73
CA MET A 68 10.56 23.43 -6.18
C MET A 68 9.25 23.56 -6.97
N ARG A 69 8.35 24.46 -6.56
CA ARG A 69 7.13 24.77 -7.33
C ARG A 69 7.47 25.34 -8.70
N ASP A 70 8.39 26.29 -8.78
CA ASP A 70 8.78 26.92 -10.05
C ASP A 70 9.34 25.87 -11.02
N ILE A 71 10.26 25.01 -10.56
CA ILE A 71 10.81 23.90 -11.36
C ILE A 71 9.71 22.94 -11.78
N ALA A 72 8.79 22.59 -10.88
CA ALA A 72 7.69 21.68 -11.21
C ALA A 72 6.75 22.28 -12.27
N GLN A 73 6.48 23.59 -12.22
CA GLN A 73 5.68 24.29 -13.23
C GLN A 73 6.40 24.32 -14.59
N GLU A 74 7.72 24.56 -14.60
CA GLU A 74 8.55 24.51 -15.81
C GLU A 74 8.52 23.12 -16.46
N VAL A 75 8.58 22.05 -15.66
CA VAL A 75 8.67 20.66 -16.17
C VAL A 75 7.31 20.04 -16.49
N LEU A 76 6.27 20.37 -15.72
CA LEU A 76 4.96 19.71 -15.77
C LEU A 76 3.85 20.61 -16.36
N GLY A 77 4.09 21.91 -16.51
CA GLY A 77 3.07 22.92 -16.83
C GLY A 77 2.41 23.50 -15.57
N GLU A 78 1.71 24.64 -15.72
CA GLU A 78 1.15 25.40 -14.59
C GLU A 78 0.18 24.58 -13.72
N GLU A 79 -0.88 24.01 -14.30
CA GLU A 79 -1.92 23.30 -13.55
C GLU A 79 -1.38 22.08 -12.81
N GLU A 80 -0.54 21.29 -13.50
CA GLU A 80 0.00 20.07 -12.93
C GLU A 80 1.12 20.34 -11.92
N GLY A 81 1.93 21.39 -12.16
CA GLY A 81 2.90 21.90 -11.19
C GLY A 81 2.25 22.36 -9.90
N HIS A 82 1.12 23.08 -9.98
CA HIS A 82 0.35 23.47 -8.79
C HIS A 82 -0.17 22.26 -8.00
N SER A 83 -0.79 21.31 -8.70
CA SER A 83 -1.31 20.08 -8.08
C SER A 83 -0.19 19.23 -7.47
N PHE A 84 0.97 19.20 -8.10
CA PHE A 84 2.16 18.54 -7.58
C PHE A 84 2.63 19.18 -6.27
N THR A 85 2.83 20.50 -6.23
CA THR A 85 3.36 21.15 -5.02
C THR A 85 2.43 20.98 -3.81
N GLU A 86 1.12 21.05 -4.02
CA GLU A 86 0.14 20.82 -2.96
C GLU A 86 0.24 19.40 -2.41
N ARG A 87 0.33 18.39 -3.30
CA ARG A 87 0.50 17.00 -2.90
C ARG A 87 1.87 16.73 -2.26
N TYR A 88 2.92 17.40 -2.73
CA TYR A 88 4.26 17.31 -2.14
C TYR A 88 4.29 17.88 -0.72
N ARG A 89 3.62 19.02 -0.49
CA ARG A 89 3.47 19.59 0.86
C ARG A 89 2.78 18.59 1.79
N ARG A 90 1.68 17.96 1.35
CA ARG A 90 1.00 16.92 2.15
C ARG A 90 1.86 15.70 2.38
N TRP A 91 2.70 15.33 1.41
CA TRP A 91 3.65 14.23 1.57
C TRP A 91 4.71 14.55 2.62
N MET A 92 5.24 15.77 2.67
CA MET A 92 6.19 16.18 3.71
C MET A 92 5.62 16.00 5.13
N LEU A 93 4.31 16.24 5.30
CA LEU A 93 3.63 16.01 6.59
C LEU A 93 3.71 14.55 7.04
N LEU A 94 3.80 13.57 6.13
CA LEU A 94 3.99 12.16 6.50
C LEU A 94 5.28 11.92 7.31
N GLY A 95 6.30 12.76 7.08
CA GLY A 95 7.57 12.71 7.81
C GLY A 95 7.46 13.19 9.26
N GLU A 96 6.53 14.11 9.53
CA GLU A 96 6.37 14.80 10.81
C GLU A 96 5.33 14.13 11.73
N LEU A 97 4.63 13.11 11.25
CA LEU A 97 3.63 12.39 12.01
C LEU A 97 4.20 11.72 13.27
N GLU A 98 3.62 12.06 14.42
CA GLU A 98 3.91 11.42 15.70
C GLU A 98 3.39 9.97 15.78
N LYS A 99 2.42 9.62 14.93
CA LYS A 99 1.78 8.29 14.91
C LYS A 99 2.23 7.47 13.70
N PRO A 100 2.51 6.16 13.86
CA PRO A 100 2.80 5.29 12.73
C PRO A 100 1.59 5.15 11.81
N ILE A 101 1.85 5.06 10.50
CA ILE A 101 0.83 4.77 9.50
C ILE A 101 0.76 3.26 9.25
N ILE A 102 -0.44 2.71 9.34
CA ILE A 102 -0.74 1.31 9.04
C ILE A 102 -1.73 1.25 7.89
N ILE A 103 -1.32 0.68 6.76
CA ILE A 103 -2.16 0.54 5.58
C ILE A 103 -2.63 -0.91 5.45
N LEU A 104 -3.94 -1.12 5.33
CA LEU A 104 -4.57 -2.43 5.25
C LEU A 104 -5.23 -2.59 3.88
N ILE A 105 -4.76 -3.54 3.07
CA ILE A 105 -5.24 -3.77 1.70
C ILE A 105 -5.95 -5.12 1.60
N GLY A 106 -7.28 -5.09 1.76
CA GLY A 106 -8.16 -6.25 1.60
C GLY A 106 -8.53 -6.51 0.14
N GLY A 107 -9.03 -7.72 -0.14
CA GLY A 107 -9.49 -8.10 -1.49
C GLY A 107 -9.29 -9.58 -1.81
N ALA A 108 -10.08 -10.10 -2.73
CA ALA A 108 -10.06 -11.51 -3.11
C ALA A 108 -8.76 -11.92 -3.83
N THR A 109 -8.55 -13.22 -4.04
CA THR A 109 -7.40 -13.73 -4.79
C THR A 109 -7.42 -13.23 -6.24
N GLY A 110 -6.28 -12.76 -6.77
CA GLY A 110 -6.16 -12.34 -8.18
C GLY A 110 -6.55 -10.89 -8.49
N VAL A 111 -6.95 -10.08 -7.51
CA VAL A 111 -7.33 -8.67 -7.73
C VAL A 111 -6.14 -7.68 -7.80
N GLY A 112 -4.89 -8.17 -7.71
CA GLY A 112 -3.69 -7.33 -7.80
C GLY A 112 -3.19 -6.68 -6.49
N LYS A 113 -3.66 -7.15 -5.32
CA LYS A 113 -3.27 -6.61 -4.00
C LYS A 113 -1.77 -6.54 -3.76
N SER A 114 -1.03 -7.63 -3.96
CA SER A 114 0.40 -7.69 -3.65
C SER A 114 1.19 -6.69 -4.53
N THR A 115 0.82 -6.56 -5.80
CA THR A 115 1.39 -5.57 -6.72
C THR A 115 1.10 -4.15 -6.24
N LEU A 116 -0.16 -3.83 -5.96
CA LEU A 116 -0.55 -2.52 -5.44
C LEU A 116 0.13 -2.18 -4.11
N ALA A 117 0.20 -3.14 -3.19
CA ALA A 117 0.85 -2.98 -1.90
C ALA A 117 2.35 -2.68 -2.05
N THR A 118 3.02 -3.34 -3.00
CA THR A 118 4.44 -3.13 -3.30
C THR A 118 4.67 -1.74 -3.88
N GLU A 119 3.83 -1.33 -4.82
CA GLU A 119 3.89 -0.02 -5.47
C GLU A 119 3.62 1.14 -4.49
N VAL A 120 2.67 0.97 -3.57
CA VAL A 120 2.37 1.93 -2.49
C VAL A 120 3.50 1.95 -1.47
N ALA A 121 4.02 0.79 -1.07
CA ALA A 121 5.16 0.67 -0.15
C ALA A 121 6.39 1.40 -0.68
N HIS A 122 6.71 1.20 -1.96
CA HIS A 122 7.84 1.85 -2.62
C HIS A 122 7.70 3.38 -2.63
N ARG A 123 6.50 3.91 -2.92
CA ARG A 123 6.25 5.36 -2.94
C ARG A 123 6.25 5.99 -1.54
N LEU A 124 5.79 5.28 -0.52
CA LEU A 124 5.76 5.79 0.86
C LEU A 124 7.05 5.50 1.65
N GLY A 125 8.02 4.81 1.06
CA GLY A 125 9.23 4.36 1.75
C GLY A 125 8.93 3.36 2.89
N ILE A 126 7.82 2.63 2.82
CA ILE A 126 7.45 1.64 3.85
C ILE A 126 8.12 0.32 3.50
N THR A 127 9.06 -0.11 4.33
CA THR A 127 9.80 -1.37 4.11
C THR A 127 9.10 -2.60 4.68
N ARG A 128 8.17 -2.40 5.64
CA ARG A 128 7.49 -3.49 6.33
C ARG A 128 6.17 -3.84 5.61
N LEU A 129 6.24 -4.80 4.70
CA LEU A 129 5.08 -5.38 3.99
C LEU A 129 4.79 -6.79 4.55
N SER A 130 3.54 -7.06 4.94
CA SER A 130 3.11 -8.35 5.51
C SER A 130 1.88 -8.89 4.79
N SER A 131 1.81 -10.21 4.62
CA SER A 131 0.65 -10.88 3.99
C SER A 131 -0.16 -11.68 5.02
N THR A 132 -1.49 -11.55 4.99
CA THR A 132 -2.36 -12.39 5.82
C THR A 132 -2.26 -13.88 5.52
N ASP A 133 -1.88 -14.25 4.29
CA ASP A 133 -1.64 -15.65 3.93
C ASP A 133 -0.41 -16.21 4.67
N ALA A 134 0.61 -15.39 4.93
CA ALA A 134 1.78 -15.81 5.71
C ALA A 134 1.41 -16.05 7.18
N VAL A 135 0.55 -15.21 7.76
CA VAL A 135 0.00 -15.43 9.10
C VAL A 135 -0.77 -16.76 9.14
N ARG A 136 -1.65 -17.01 8.16
CA ARG A 136 -2.37 -18.27 8.04
C ARG A 136 -1.40 -19.46 7.94
N GLU A 137 -0.33 -19.35 7.15
CA GLU A 137 0.65 -20.41 6.96
C GLU A 137 1.36 -20.78 8.26
N VAL A 138 1.78 -19.78 9.04
CA VAL A 138 2.37 -20.03 10.36
C VAL A 138 1.37 -20.74 11.26
N MET A 139 0.12 -20.25 11.35
CA MET A 139 -0.91 -20.92 12.13
C MET A 139 -1.12 -22.38 11.67
N ARG A 140 -1.08 -22.63 10.37
CA ARG A 140 -1.27 -23.96 9.76
C ARG A 140 -0.19 -24.95 10.19
N ALA A 141 1.04 -24.48 10.42
CA ALA A 141 2.14 -25.31 10.90
C ALA A 141 1.97 -25.73 12.37
N PHE A 142 1.29 -24.92 13.19
CA PHE A 142 1.10 -25.20 14.62
C PHE A 142 -0.19 -25.95 14.94
N PHE A 143 -1.28 -25.73 14.19
CA PHE A 143 -2.58 -26.32 14.49
C PHE A 143 -2.92 -27.46 13.53
N SER A 144 -3.32 -28.62 14.07
CA SER A 144 -3.74 -29.76 13.25
C SER A 144 -5.06 -29.48 12.51
N PRO A 145 -5.33 -30.17 11.39
CA PRO A 145 -6.59 -30.04 10.66
C PRO A 145 -7.83 -30.37 11.49
N GLN A 146 -7.72 -31.22 12.52
CA GLN A 146 -8.83 -31.55 13.42
C GLN A 146 -9.11 -30.43 14.42
N LEU A 147 -8.08 -29.71 14.85
CA LEU A 147 -8.19 -28.64 15.83
C LEU A 147 -8.64 -27.32 15.19
N MET A 148 -8.13 -27.01 14.00
CA MET A 148 -8.46 -25.76 13.30
C MET A 148 -8.66 -25.97 11.79
N PRO A 149 -9.73 -26.64 11.34
CA PRO A 149 -9.88 -27.02 9.93
C PRO A 149 -9.80 -25.84 8.94
N ALA A 150 -10.41 -24.71 9.27
CA ALA A 150 -10.59 -23.59 8.35
C ALA A 150 -9.28 -23.02 7.78
N ILE A 151 -8.18 -22.99 8.55
CA ILE A 151 -6.89 -22.42 8.11
C ILE A 151 -6.11 -23.32 7.14
N HIS A 152 -6.54 -24.58 6.96
CA HIS A 152 -5.87 -25.54 6.09
C HIS A 152 -6.33 -25.45 4.62
N TYR A 153 -7.36 -24.64 4.34
CA TYR A 153 -7.93 -24.46 3.01
C TYR A 153 -7.67 -23.04 2.48
N SER A 154 -7.70 -22.85 1.16
CA SER A 154 -7.69 -21.50 0.58
C SER A 154 -8.97 -20.76 0.98
N SER A 155 -8.94 -19.42 1.05
CA SER A 155 -10.09 -18.59 1.44
C SER A 155 -11.38 -18.86 0.66
N PHE A 156 -11.25 -19.31 -0.59
CA PHE A 156 -12.36 -19.66 -1.49
C PHE A 156 -12.72 -21.16 -1.50
N GLU A 157 -12.07 -22.00 -0.70
CA GLU A 157 -12.32 -23.46 -0.59
C GLU A 157 -12.87 -23.87 0.79
N VAL A 158 -12.89 -22.95 1.77
CA VAL A 158 -13.19 -23.26 3.18
C VAL A 158 -14.63 -23.77 3.39
N GLY A 159 -15.55 -23.50 2.46
CA GLY A 159 -16.93 -23.98 2.52
C GLY A 159 -17.07 -25.50 2.67
N GLN A 160 -16.08 -26.26 2.21
CA GLN A 160 -16.08 -27.72 2.26
C GLN A 160 -15.98 -28.30 3.68
N VAL A 161 -15.48 -27.53 4.66
CA VAL A 161 -15.30 -27.99 6.05
C VAL A 161 -16.31 -27.42 7.04
N VAL A 162 -17.31 -26.67 6.55
CA VAL A 162 -18.34 -26.10 7.42
C VAL A 162 -19.32 -27.19 7.85
N LYS A 163 -19.40 -27.45 9.16
CA LYS A 163 -20.38 -28.39 9.72
C LYS A 163 -21.80 -27.90 9.43
N ALA A 164 -22.65 -28.78 8.88
CA ALA A 164 -24.04 -28.51 8.47
C ALA A 164 -24.96 -27.89 9.55
N VAL A 165 -24.56 -27.91 10.82
CA VAL A 165 -25.29 -27.26 11.94
C VAL A 165 -25.17 -25.73 11.89
N ARG A 166 -24.10 -25.17 11.31
CA ARG A 166 -23.87 -23.71 11.22
C ARG A 166 -24.50 -23.06 9.97
N THR A 167 -24.91 -23.83 8.97
CA THR A 167 -25.27 -23.34 7.62
C THR A 167 -26.77 -23.24 7.35
N ARG A 168 -27.64 -23.34 8.35
CA ARG A 168 -29.11 -23.33 8.12
C ARG A 168 -29.65 -22.06 7.46
N ARG A 169 -28.85 -20.99 7.29
CA ARG A 169 -29.26 -19.70 6.67
C ARG A 169 -28.19 -18.98 5.83
N SER A 170 -27.01 -19.56 5.60
CA SER A 170 -25.86 -18.84 5.01
C SER A 170 -25.12 -19.69 3.98
N ASP A 171 -24.58 -19.02 2.95
CA ASP A 171 -23.73 -19.62 1.92
C ASP A 171 -22.54 -20.33 2.58
N PRO A 172 -22.34 -21.64 2.36
CA PRO A 172 -21.24 -22.39 2.95
C PRO A 172 -19.85 -21.80 2.65
N ASP A 173 -19.62 -21.30 1.45
CA ASP A 173 -18.34 -20.73 1.05
C ASP A 173 -18.02 -19.48 1.88
N ILE A 174 -19.01 -18.60 2.05
CA ILE A 174 -18.88 -17.39 2.87
C ILE A 174 -18.80 -17.74 4.35
N ALA A 175 -19.61 -18.67 4.85
CA ALA A 175 -19.56 -19.09 6.24
C ALA A 175 -18.20 -19.69 6.61
N GLY A 176 -17.62 -20.49 5.72
CA GLY A 176 -16.27 -21.03 5.89
C GLY A 176 -15.21 -19.93 5.85
N PHE A 177 -15.32 -19.02 4.90
CA PHE A 177 -14.41 -17.88 4.78
C PHE A 177 -14.45 -17.00 6.04
N VAL A 178 -15.64 -16.64 6.56
CA VAL A 178 -15.80 -15.87 7.80
C VAL A 178 -15.17 -16.61 8.99
N ASP A 179 -15.41 -17.92 9.13
CA ASP A 179 -14.80 -18.73 10.20
C ASP A 179 -13.25 -18.79 10.09
N GLN A 180 -12.70 -18.70 8.87
CA GLN A 180 -11.25 -18.55 8.64
C GLN A 180 -10.77 -17.14 9.02
N VAL A 181 -11.49 -16.10 8.61
CA VAL A 181 -11.17 -14.68 8.90
C VAL A 181 -11.11 -14.46 10.40
N GLU A 182 -12.13 -14.87 11.17
CA GLU A 182 -12.16 -14.73 12.63
C GLU A 182 -10.90 -15.31 13.31
N LYS A 183 -10.38 -16.43 12.79
CA LYS A 183 -9.18 -17.08 13.33
C LYS A 183 -7.90 -16.35 12.93
N VAL A 184 -7.75 -16.05 11.65
CA VAL A 184 -6.54 -15.42 11.11
C VAL A 184 -6.41 -13.97 11.61
N SER A 185 -7.52 -13.27 11.86
CA SER A 185 -7.56 -11.93 12.45
C SER A 185 -6.84 -11.85 13.79
N VAL A 186 -6.79 -12.92 14.59
CA VAL A 186 -6.02 -12.93 15.85
C VAL A 186 -4.54 -12.69 15.60
N GLY A 187 -3.97 -13.36 14.59
CA GLY A 187 -2.57 -13.15 14.20
C GLY A 187 -2.34 -11.81 13.51
N ILE A 188 -3.30 -11.35 12.70
CA ILE A 188 -3.23 -10.03 12.04
C ILE A 188 -3.23 -8.90 13.09
N ASN A 189 -4.12 -8.97 14.08
CA ASN A 189 -4.18 -7.99 15.16
C ASN A 189 -2.85 -7.96 15.94
N ALA A 190 -2.21 -9.11 16.18
CA ALA A 190 -0.93 -9.16 16.87
C ALA A 190 0.20 -8.46 16.09
N ILE A 191 0.27 -8.62 14.75
CA ILE A 191 1.29 -7.94 13.95
C ILE A 191 1.04 -6.43 13.86
N ILE A 192 -0.23 -6.01 13.76
CA ILE A 192 -0.61 -4.59 13.75
C ILE A 192 -0.29 -3.97 15.11
N GLU A 193 -0.73 -4.59 16.20
CA GLU A 193 -0.48 -4.09 17.56
C GLU A 193 1.02 -3.94 17.81
N ARG A 194 1.83 -4.91 17.40
CA ARG A 194 3.29 -4.80 17.49
C ARG A 194 3.83 -3.63 16.69
N ALA A 195 3.38 -3.43 15.45
CA ALA A 195 3.82 -2.30 14.63
C ALA A 195 3.48 -0.95 15.28
N VAL A 196 2.28 -0.84 15.87
CA VAL A 196 1.84 0.34 16.64
C VAL A 196 2.71 0.56 17.88
N GLN A 197 2.98 -0.50 18.65
CA GLN A 197 3.83 -0.42 19.85
C GLN A 197 5.27 -0.01 19.52
N GLU A 198 5.81 -0.49 18.39
CA GLU A 198 7.16 -0.16 17.92
C GLU A 198 7.24 1.22 17.21
N GLY A 199 6.10 1.89 16.97
CA GLY A 199 6.07 3.14 16.21
C GLY A 199 6.44 2.96 14.73
N THR A 200 6.28 1.75 14.19
CA THR A 200 6.73 1.41 12.82
C THR A 200 5.60 1.52 11.80
N ARG A 201 5.91 2.04 10.62
CA ARG A 201 5.00 2.07 9.46
C ARG A 201 4.90 0.67 8.84
N MET A 202 3.70 0.25 8.44
CA MET A 202 3.47 -1.09 7.89
C MET A 202 2.37 -1.08 6.84
N ILE A 203 2.51 -1.94 5.83
CA ILE A 203 1.41 -2.36 4.96
C ILE A 203 1.08 -3.83 5.23
N VAL A 204 -0.19 -4.15 5.44
CA VAL A 204 -0.70 -5.52 5.50
C VAL A 204 -1.63 -5.74 4.31
N GLU A 205 -1.45 -6.83 3.57
CA GLU A 205 -2.30 -7.18 2.43
C GLU A 205 -2.85 -8.61 2.53
N GLY A 206 -4.06 -8.82 1.99
CA GLY A 206 -4.56 -10.17 1.77
C GLY A 206 -6.08 -10.32 1.91
N ALA A 207 -6.55 -11.55 1.66
CA ALA A 207 -8.00 -11.81 1.62
C ALA A 207 -8.66 -11.68 3.01
N HIS A 208 -7.91 -11.92 4.09
CA HIS A 208 -8.47 -11.94 5.45
C HIS A 208 -8.66 -10.53 6.07
N LEU A 209 -8.26 -9.46 5.38
CA LEU A 209 -8.50 -8.07 5.81
C LEU A 209 -9.93 -7.65 5.45
N VAL A 210 -10.91 -8.25 6.13
CA VAL A 210 -12.33 -7.92 5.97
C VAL A 210 -12.67 -6.72 6.85
N PRO A 211 -13.27 -5.64 6.31
CA PRO A 211 -13.78 -4.53 7.12
C PRO A 211 -14.69 -5.01 8.25
N GLY A 212 -14.51 -4.48 9.46
CA GLY A 212 -15.29 -4.84 10.65
C GLY A 212 -14.82 -6.09 11.42
N PHE A 213 -13.81 -6.83 10.93
CA PHE A 213 -13.31 -8.05 11.59
C PHE A 213 -12.00 -7.87 12.37
N LEU A 214 -11.37 -6.70 12.29
CA LEU A 214 -10.14 -6.39 13.02
C LEU A 214 -10.45 -5.66 14.32
N ASP A 215 -9.55 -5.81 15.29
CA ASP A 215 -9.66 -5.15 16.58
C ASP A 215 -9.06 -3.74 16.49
N ASP A 216 -9.89 -2.72 16.74
CA ASP A 216 -9.56 -1.31 16.60
C ASP A 216 -9.03 -0.65 17.88
N ARG A 217 -8.99 -1.39 19.00
CA ARG A 217 -8.55 -0.85 20.31
C ARG A 217 -7.16 -0.22 20.30
N SER A 218 -6.25 -0.71 19.44
CA SER A 218 -4.89 -0.18 19.33
C SER A 218 -4.77 0.97 18.32
N TRP A 219 -5.80 1.23 17.51
CA TRP A 219 -5.74 2.15 16.37
C TRP A 219 -5.63 3.60 16.81
N GLU A 220 -6.06 3.97 18.02
CA GLU A 220 -5.91 5.34 18.54
C GLU A 220 -4.45 5.82 18.57
N ARG A 221 -3.49 4.90 18.63
CA ARG A 221 -2.05 5.20 18.65
C ARG A 221 -1.40 5.16 17.26
N ALA A 222 -2.20 5.01 16.20
CA ALA A 222 -1.74 4.93 14.82
C ALA A 222 -2.69 5.67 13.86
N ILE A 223 -2.26 5.90 12.62
CA ILE A 223 -3.15 6.27 11.52
C ILE A 223 -3.40 5.00 10.72
N VAL A 224 -4.56 4.37 10.95
CA VAL A 224 -4.95 3.14 10.25
C VAL A 224 -5.85 3.48 9.06
N ILE A 225 -5.46 3.01 7.88
CA ILE A 225 -6.16 3.27 6.62
C ILE A 225 -6.43 1.94 5.94
N GLN A 226 -7.71 1.62 5.75
CA GLN A 226 -8.14 0.37 5.14
C GLN A 226 -8.68 0.61 3.73
N PHE A 227 -8.43 -0.34 2.83
CA PHE A 227 -8.91 -0.38 1.45
C PHE A 227 -9.42 -1.78 1.12
N VAL A 228 -10.41 -1.86 0.23
CA VAL A 228 -10.79 -3.12 -0.44
C VAL A 228 -10.57 -3.00 -1.93
N ILE A 229 -9.73 -3.88 -2.48
CA ILE A 229 -9.43 -3.94 -3.90
C ILE A 229 -10.33 -4.98 -4.57
N VAL A 230 -10.94 -4.58 -5.68
CA VAL A 230 -11.81 -5.42 -6.50
C VAL A 230 -11.36 -5.40 -7.95
N VAL A 231 -11.80 -6.40 -8.71
CA VAL A 231 -11.80 -6.35 -10.18
C VAL A 231 -13.21 -6.67 -10.64
N GLU A 232 -13.91 -5.64 -11.14
CA GLU A 232 -15.32 -5.78 -11.54
C GLU A 232 -15.46 -6.69 -12.76
N ASN A 233 -14.60 -6.49 -13.77
CA ASN A 233 -14.61 -7.27 -15.00
C ASN A 233 -14.02 -8.68 -14.77
N GLU A 234 -14.85 -9.71 -14.96
CA GLU A 234 -14.47 -11.11 -14.74
C GLU A 234 -13.39 -11.61 -15.70
N ASP A 235 -13.38 -11.15 -16.96
CA ASP A 235 -12.38 -11.55 -17.94
C ASP A 235 -11.00 -10.97 -17.58
N ASN A 236 -10.96 -9.72 -17.11
CA ASN A 236 -9.73 -9.10 -16.59
C ASN A 236 -9.24 -9.83 -15.34
N HIS A 237 -10.14 -10.16 -14.41
CA HIS A 237 -9.81 -10.91 -13.20
C HIS A 237 -9.24 -12.29 -13.54
N ARG A 238 -9.84 -12.99 -14.51
CA ARG A 238 -9.32 -14.26 -15.03
C ARG A 238 -7.94 -14.07 -15.68
N GLY A 239 -7.77 -13.00 -16.46
CA GLY A 239 -6.51 -12.60 -17.10
C GLY A 239 -5.34 -12.47 -16.12
N HIS A 240 -5.59 -11.92 -14.93
CA HIS A 240 -4.55 -11.78 -13.91
C HIS A 240 -3.94 -13.11 -13.44
N PHE A 241 -4.69 -14.22 -13.48
CA PHE A 241 -4.11 -15.52 -13.12
C PHE A 241 -3.09 -16.00 -14.16
N TYR A 242 -3.30 -15.70 -15.45
CA TYR A 242 -2.34 -16.05 -16.51
C TYR A 242 -1.04 -15.26 -16.40
N VAL A 243 -1.12 -13.97 -16.05
CA VAL A 243 0.08 -13.13 -15.81
C VAL A 243 0.84 -13.67 -14.60
N ARG A 244 0.14 -13.93 -13.50
CA ARG A 244 0.74 -14.43 -12.25
C ARG A 244 1.35 -15.83 -12.38
N ASP A 245 0.79 -16.69 -13.23
CA ASP A 245 1.37 -18.01 -13.54
C ASP A 245 2.73 -17.88 -14.24
N GLN A 246 2.83 -16.96 -15.22
CA GLN A 246 4.08 -16.65 -15.91
C GLN A 246 5.13 -16.07 -14.95
N GLU A 247 4.74 -15.15 -14.07
CA GLU A 247 5.65 -14.54 -13.08
C GLU A 247 6.14 -15.52 -12.00
N THR A 248 5.44 -16.64 -11.81
CA THR A 248 5.77 -17.65 -10.81
C THR A 248 6.27 -18.95 -11.42
N ASP A 249 6.76 -18.94 -12.67
CA ASP A 249 7.27 -20.12 -13.38
C ASP A 249 6.33 -21.35 -13.31
N GLY A 250 5.02 -21.12 -13.24
CA GLY A 250 4.02 -22.19 -13.12
C GLY A 250 3.96 -22.91 -11.76
N PHE A 251 4.64 -22.41 -10.72
CA PHE A 251 4.61 -23.01 -9.37
C PHE A 251 3.21 -23.00 -8.73
N ARG A 252 2.31 -22.16 -9.23
CA ARG A 252 0.92 -22.09 -8.80
C ARG A 252 0.03 -22.67 -9.90
N ALA A 253 -0.81 -23.66 -9.58
CA ALA A 253 -1.70 -24.24 -10.57
C ALA A 253 -2.75 -23.23 -11.08
N LEU A 254 -2.49 -22.58 -12.22
CA LEU A 254 -3.43 -21.69 -12.93
C LEU A 254 -4.85 -22.28 -13.00
N LYS A 255 -4.93 -23.57 -13.37
CA LYS A 255 -6.18 -24.33 -13.46
C LYS A 255 -7.01 -24.25 -12.17
N LYS A 256 -6.37 -24.34 -11.00
CA LYS A 256 -7.04 -24.24 -9.70
C LYS A 256 -7.77 -22.91 -9.56
N TYR A 257 -7.14 -21.79 -9.89
CA TYR A 257 -7.79 -20.48 -9.70
C TYR A 257 -8.89 -20.23 -10.73
N VAL A 258 -8.71 -20.69 -11.97
CA VAL A 258 -9.73 -20.59 -13.02
C VAL A 258 -10.96 -21.42 -12.65
N ASP A 259 -10.77 -22.68 -12.22
CA ASP A 259 -11.85 -23.58 -11.83
C ASP A 259 -12.64 -23.04 -10.62
N HIS A 260 -11.97 -22.29 -9.73
CA HIS A 260 -12.57 -21.70 -8.53
C HIS A 260 -12.92 -20.21 -8.65
N LEU A 261 -12.88 -19.62 -9.85
CA LEU A 261 -13.21 -18.21 -10.08
C LEU A 261 -14.58 -17.81 -9.50
N PRO A 262 -15.66 -18.60 -9.63
CA PRO A 262 -16.95 -18.27 -9.03
C PRO A 262 -16.89 -18.11 -7.51
N GLN A 263 -16.16 -18.99 -6.81
CA GLN A 263 -15.95 -18.91 -5.35
C GLN A 263 -15.13 -17.67 -4.97
N ILE A 264 -14.09 -17.38 -5.75
CA ILE A 264 -13.25 -16.19 -5.54
C ILE A 264 -14.09 -14.92 -5.68
N ARG A 265 -14.96 -14.84 -6.69
CA ARG A 265 -15.87 -13.71 -6.89
C ARG A 265 -16.93 -13.60 -5.81
N ARG A 266 -17.44 -14.72 -5.28
CA ARG A 266 -18.32 -14.69 -4.08
C ARG A 266 -17.62 -14.04 -2.88
N VAL A 267 -16.35 -14.40 -2.62
CA VAL A 267 -15.55 -13.76 -1.57
C VAL A 267 -15.34 -12.26 -1.85
N GLN A 268 -15.13 -11.88 -3.11
CA GLN A 268 -15.04 -10.46 -3.50
C GLN A 268 -16.34 -9.69 -3.18
N GLU A 269 -17.50 -10.22 -3.57
CA GLU A 269 -18.79 -9.56 -3.30
C GLU A 269 -19.07 -9.43 -1.80
N PHE A 270 -18.69 -10.44 -1.01
CA PHE A 270 -18.76 -10.35 0.45
C PHE A 270 -17.87 -9.22 1.00
N LEU A 271 -16.58 -9.18 0.61
CA LEU A 271 -15.65 -8.11 1.01
C LEU A 271 -16.15 -6.71 0.62
N LYS A 272 -16.73 -6.59 -0.58
CA LYS A 272 -17.32 -5.35 -1.10
C LYS A 272 -18.53 -4.92 -0.27
N GLY A 273 -19.40 -5.86 0.10
CA GLY A 273 -20.55 -5.60 0.97
C GLY A 273 -20.14 -5.11 2.35
N GLU A 274 -19.16 -5.76 2.99
CA GLU A 274 -18.63 -5.33 4.29
C GLU A 274 -17.96 -3.95 4.21
N ALA A 275 -17.22 -3.68 3.13
CA ALA A 275 -16.61 -2.37 2.90
C ALA A 275 -17.66 -1.26 2.78
N GLN A 276 -18.74 -1.49 2.01
CA GLN A 276 -19.86 -0.54 1.90
C GLN A 276 -20.56 -0.30 3.23
N HIS A 277 -20.75 -1.36 4.03
CA HIS A 277 -21.41 -1.28 5.32
C HIS A 277 -20.63 -0.41 6.32
N VAL A 278 -19.31 -0.57 6.37
CA VAL A 278 -18.41 0.13 7.31
C VAL A 278 -17.91 1.47 6.75
N GLY A 279 -18.09 1.73 5.45
CA GLY A 279 -17.62 2.95 4.79
C GLY A 279 -16.13 2.93 4.42
N VAL A 280 -15.57 1.74 4.20
CA VAL A 280 -14.18 1.56 3.74
C VAL A 280 -14.10 1.79 2.21
N PRO A 281 -13.12 2.55 1.71
CA PRO A 281 -12.94 2.78 0.28
C PRO A 281 -12.77 1.48 -0.52
N ILE A 282 -13.51 1.37 -1.63
CA ILE A 282 -13.39 0.29 -2.60
C ILE A 282 -12.70 0.82 -3.85
N ILE A 283 -11.67 0.12 -4.31
CA ILE A 283 -10.87 0.50 -5.47
C ILE A 283 -10.98 -0.59 -6.53
N ASP A 284 -11.54 -0.24 -7.69
CA ASP A 284 -11.58 -1.13 -8.86
C ASP A 284 -10.24 -1.06 -9.59
N ASN A 285 -9.49 -2.16 -9.55
CA ASN A 285 -8.15 -2.24 -10.09
C ASN A 285 -8.16 -2.58 -11.58
N GLN A 286 -8.56 -1.60 -12.40
CA GLN A 286 -8.46 -1.68 -13.86
C GLN A 286 -7.06 -1.31 -14.37
N SER A 287 -6.41 -0.39 -13.67
CA SER A 287 -5.09 0.17 -13.97
C SER A 287 -4.32 0.31 -12.67
N ILE A 288 -3.11 -0.27 -12.62
CA ILE A 288 -2.26 -0.21 -11.43
C ILE A 288 -1.91 1.23 -11.07
N ASP A 289 -1.64 2.08 -12.07
CA ASP A 289 -1.26 3.48 -11.85
C ASP A 289 -2.42 4.30 -11.26
N ASP A 290 -3.64 4.08 -11.75
CA ASP A 290 -4.83 4.77 -11.24
C ASP A 290 -5.20 4.27 -9.83
N ALA A 291 -5.07 2.96 -9.59
CA ALA A 291 -5.27 2.37 -8.27
C ALA A 291 -4.27 2.94 -7.26
N VAL A 292 -2.97 3.00 -7.61
CA VAL A 292 -1.95 3.62 -6.75
C VAL A 292 -2.25 5.10 -6.51
N LYS A 293 -2.55 5.86 -7.56
CA LYS A 293 -2.89 7.29 -7.42
C LYS A 293 -4.06 7.51 -6.47
N THR A 294 -5.08 6.66 -6.56
CA THR A 294 -6.26 6.70 -5.68
C THR A 294 -5.89 6.38 -4.23
N VAL A 295 -5.15 5.29 -3.99
CA VAL A 295 -4.67 4.93 -2.63
C VAL A 295 -3.84 6.07 -2.03
N MET A 296 -2.87 6.59 -2.79
CA MET A 296 -2.00 7.67 -2.31
C MET A 296 -2.79 8.95 -2.00
N GLY A 297 -3.79 9.30 -2.82
CA GLY A 297 -4.69 10.42 -2.53
C GLY A 297 -5.39 10.26 -1.18
N VAL A 298 -6.02 9.11 -0.94
CA VAL A 298 -6.69 8.81 0.34
C VAL A 298 -5.72 8.84 1.51
N VAL A 299 -4.50 8.30 1.36
CA VAL A 299 -3.47 8.34 2.41
C VAL A 299 -3.11 9.78 2.76
N LEU A 300 -2.81 10.61 1.76
CA LEU A 300 -2.45 12.02 1.96
C LEU A 300 -3.60 12.84 2.56
N ASP A 301 -4.83 12.58 2.14
CA ASP A 301 -6.01 13.27 2.68
C ASP A 301 -6.23 12.90 4.15
N ARG A 302 -6.10 11.61 4.50
CA ARG A 302 -6.26 11.14 5.89
C ARG A 302 -5.20 11.73 6.83
N VAL A 303 -3.98 11.89 6.33
CA VAL A 303 -2.88 12.51 7.06
C VAL A 303 -3.12 14.00 7.25
N SER A 304 -3.64 14.67 6.23
CA SER A 304 -4.02 16.09 6.32
C SER A 304 -5.17 16.32 7.30
N GLU A 305 -6.14 15.41 7.37
CA GLU A 305 -7.22 15.45 8.37
C GLU A 305 -6.68 15.30 9.79
N TYR A 306 -5.73 14.37 9.99
CA TYR A 306 -5.10 14.13 11.28
C TYR A 306 -4.40 15.40 11.80
N GLU A 307 -3.57 16.03 10.97
CA GLU A 307 -2.88 17.29 11.29
C GLU A 307 -3.84 18.41 11.73
N LYS A 308 -4.91 18.63 10.96
CA LYS A 308 -5.94 19.63 11.30
C LYS A 308 -6.60 19.35 12.64
N SER A 309 -6.84 18.09 12.95
CA SER A 309 -7.45 17.68 14.22
C SER A 309 -6.50 17.75 15.42
N SER A 310 -5.18 17.65 15.18
CA SER A 310 -4.14 17.66 16.21
C SER A 310 -3.55 19.05 16.48
N GLY A 311 -3.93 20.07 15.71
CA GLY A 311 -3.62 21.48 16.00
C GLY A 311 -2.23 21.95 15.52
N LEU A 312 -1.59 21.20 14.63
CA LEU A 312 -0.24 21.49 14.11
C LEU A 312 -0.17 22.63 13.06
N GLU A 313 -1.31 23.17 12.60
CA GLU A 313 -1.35 24.30 11.65
C GLU A 313 -0.75 25.62 12.22
N SER A 314 -0.42 25.71 13.50
CA SER A 314 0.20 26.92 14.09
C SER A 314 1.70 27.12 13.81
N GLY A 315 2.36 26.20 13.10
CA GLY A 315 3.83 26.20 12.95
C GLY A 315 4.43 26.67 11.62
N VAL A 316 3.64 26.85 10.56
CA VAL A 316 4.18 27.16 9.22
C VAL A 316 3.51 28.41 8.66
N SER A 317 3.99 29.57 9.11
CA SER A 317 3.84 30.87 8.45
C SER A 317 5.22 31.48 8.25
#